data_AF-A0AAN6E9Q9-F1
#
_entry.id   AF-A0AAN6E9Q9-F1
#
_cell.length_a   1.000
_cell.length_b   1.000
_cell.length_c   1.000
_cell.angle_alpha   90.00
_cell.angle_beta   90.00
_cell.angle_gamma   90.00
#
_symmetry.space_group_name_H-M   'P 1'
#
loop_
_entity.id
_entity.type
_entity.pdbx_description
1 polymer ?
#
loop_
_entity_poly.entity_id
_entity_poly.type
_entity_poly.pdbx_seq_one_letter_code
_entity_poly.pdbx_strand_id
1 'polypeptide(L)'
;MAPLEQVEKCARLLSRKSTDDEKFAGLLLLPRVIDAQDTDAWTLIFDAMDIRFIERLMRTGIKQADEQRTGDQALLNIAVSVIDVLASHASIATNTRMLDRIPTLCTVAAMEIDKVSADAISVLCKLLAHDAAIDRVLHDSSILIQVVDSASKCSDPRAIAQFLDYALNRGSHYIHTHHDTAVARGWAAVVASTAEAFDKSHTVLKFELIAALANALEPIT
;
A
#
# COMPACT_ATOMS: atom_id res chain seq x y z
N MET A 1 17.24 -9.48 19.74
CA MET A 1 18.27 -9.45 18.68
C MET A 1 18.62 -10.86 18.29
N ALA A 2 18.42 -11.20 17.03
CA ALA A 2 18.87 -12.48 16.49
C ALA A 2 20.38 -12.46 16.22
N PRO A 3 21.05 -13.63 16.16
CA PRO A 3 22.45 -13.70 15.78
C PRO A 3 22.66 -13.09 14.39
N LEU A 4 23.57 -12.12 14.27
CA LEU A 4 23.87 -11.41 13.01
C LEU A 4 24.11 -12.38 11.83
N GLU A 5 24.78 -13.50 12.10
CA GLU A 5 25.05 -14.54 11.12
C GLU A 5 23.76 -15.14 10.49
N GLN A 6 22.68 -15.27 11.27
CA GLN A 6 21.41 -15.79 10.78
C GLN A 6 20.68 -14.76 9.91
N VAL A 7 20.74 -13.47 10.29
CA VAL A 7 20.18 -12.37 9.49
C VAL A 7 20.92 -12.28 8.16
N GLU A 8 22.25 -12.36 8.16
CA GLU A 8 23.05 -12.36 6.92
C GLU A 8 22.77 -13.57 6.03
N LYS A 9 22.56 -14.76 6.61
CA LYS A 9 22.13 -15.95 5.87
C LYS A 9 20.79 -15.71 5.17
N CYS A 10 19.81 -15.13 5.87
CA CYS A 10 18.52 -14.78 5.27
C CYS A 10 18.67 -13.68 4.20
N ALA A 11 19.49 -12.67 4.44
CA ALA A 11 19.79 -11.60 3.47
C ALA A 11 20.34 -12.18 2.15
N ARG A 12 21.21 -13.20 2.23
CA ARG A 12 21.74 -13.88 1.04
C ARG A 12 20.66 -14.58 0.23
N LEU A 13 19.74 -15.31 0.90
CA LEU A 13 18.62 -16.00 0.25
C LEU A 13 17.68 -15.02 -0.48
N LEU A 14 17.54 -13.80 0.04
CA LEU A 14 16.68 -12.76 -0.53
C LEU A 14 17.38 -11.93 -1.62
N SER A 15 18.65 -12.18 -1.87
CA SER A 15 19.45 -11.39 -2.79
C SER A 15 19.07 -11.63 -4.25
N ARG A 16 19.45 -10.68 -5.12
CA ARG A 16 19.24 -10.80 -6.58
C ARG A 16 19.85 -12.05 -7.21
N LYS A 17 20.90 -12.62 -6.59
CA LYS A 17 21.63 -13.78 -7.12
C LYS A 17 20.93 -15.11 -6.81
N SER A 18 20.00 -15.11 -5.84
CA SER A 18 19.29 -16.31 -5.42
C SER A 18 18.15 -16.69 -6.36
N THR A 19 17.81 -17.97 -6.36
CA THR A 19 16.65 -18.50 -7.10
C THR A 19 15.35 -18.04 -6.46
N ASP A 20 14.23 -18.14 -7.19
CA ASP A 20 12.93 -17.76 -6.62
C ASP A 20 12.55 -18.68 -5.44
N ASP A 21 12.89 -19.97 -5.48
CA ASP A 21 12.69 -20.91 -4.36
C ASP A 21 13.49 -20.52 -3.11
N GLU A 22 14.75 -20.11 -3.29
CA GLU A 22 15.59 -19.60 -2.20
C GLU A 22 15.01 -18.32 -1.61
N LYS A 23 14.53 -17.40 -2.46
CA LYS A 23 13.89 -16.15 -2.02
C LYS A 23 12.61 -16.43 -1.24
N PHE A 24 11.77 -17.35 -1.73
CA PHE A 24 10.58 -17.80 -1.00
C PHE A 24 10.93 -18.36 0.38
N ALA A 25 11.91 -19.27 0.44
CA ALA A 25 12.38 -19.81 1.70
C ALA A 25 12.88 -18.69 2.63
N GLY A 26 13.64 -17.73 2.10
CA GLY A 26 14.08 -16.54 2.82
C GLY A 26 12.92 -15.75 3.42
N LEU A 27 11.87 -15.46 2.65
CA LEU A 27 10.69 -14.70 3.12
C LEU A 27 9.96 -15.42 4.25
N LEU A 28 9.79 -16.75 4.15
CA LEU A 28 9.14 -17.57 5.18
C LEU A 28 9.97 -17.68 6.47
N LEU A 29 11.29 -17.46 6.39
CA LEU A 29 12.18 -17.48 7.55
C LEU A 29 12.24 -16.14 8.30
N LEU A 30 11.94 -15.02 7.64
CA LEU A 30 12.07 -13.68 8.22
C LEU A 30 11.39 -13.54 9.60
N PRO A 31 10.11 -13.96 9.80
CA PRO A 31 9.45 -13.80 11.09
C PRO A 31 10.06 -14.65 12.22
N ARG A 32 10.88 -15.66 11.87
CA ARG A 32 11.55 -16.56 12.83
C ARG A 32 12.96 -16.09 13.18
N VAL A 33 13.57 -15.33 12.26
CA VAL A 33 14.96 -14.89 12.36
C VAL A 33 15.06 -13.44 12.80
N ILE A 34 14.01 -12.62 12.65
CA ILE A 34 14.09 -11.18 12.93
C ILE A 34 12.94 -10.78 13.84
N ASP A 35 13.26 -10.08 14.91
CA ASP A 35 12.27 -9.47 15.78
C ASP A 35 11.59 -8.30 15.04
N ALA A 36 10.26 -8.19 15.14
CA ALA A 36 9.50 -7.16 14.43
C ALA A 36 9.93 -5.72 14.79
N GLN A 37 10.56 -5.50 15.95
CA GLN A 37 11.05 -4.19 16.39
C GLN A 37 12.52 -3.93 16.04
N ASP A 38 13.24 -4.94 15.51
CA ASP A 38 14.66 -4.84 15.18
C ASP A 38 14.87 -4.11 13.84
N THR A 39 14.80 -2.77 13.90
CA THR A 39 14.85 -1.90 12.72
C THR A 39 16.16 -2.02 11.94
N ASP A 40 17.29 -2.26 12.62
CA ASP A 40 18.59 -2.42 11.97
C ASP A 40 18.64 -3.71 11.15
N ALA A 41 18.14 -4.82 11.71
CA ALA A 41 18.05 -6.08 10.99
C ALA A 41 17.11 -6.00 9.77
N TRP A 42 15.95 -5.35 9.91
CA TRP A 42 15.02 -5.13 8.79
C TRP A 42 15.61 -4.23 7.70
N THR A 43 16.37 -3.21 8.08
CA THR A 43 17.07 -2.35 7.11
C THR A 43 18.11 -3.16 6.33
N LEU A 44 18.91 -4.00 7.01
CA LEU A 44 19.88 -4.87 6.37
C LEU A 44 19.23 -5.87 5.40
N ILE A 45 18.11 -6.47 5.80
CA ILE A 45 17.33 -7.35 4.92
C ILE A 45 16.84 -6.59 3.69
N PHE A 46 16.23 -5.43 3.90
CA PHE A 46 15.66 -4.64 2.81
C PHE A 46 16.71 -4.20 1.78
N ASP A 47 17.92 -3.86 2.24
CA ASP A 47 19.03 -3.50 1.35
C ASP A 47 19.54 -4.67 0.53
N ALA A 48 19.60 -5.87 1.12
CA ALA A 48 19.97 -7.07 0.39
C ALA A 48 18.84 -7.59 -0.54
N MET A 49 17.58 -7.34 -0.19
CA MET A 49 16.41 -7.93 -0.85
C MET A 49 16.24 -7.47 -2.30
N ASP A 50 15.99 -8.43 -3.19
CA ASP A 50 15.50 -8.16 -4.53
C ASP A 50 14.02 -7.75 -4.48
N ILE A 51 13.74 -6.47 -4.20
CA ILE A 51 12.36 -5.95 -4.10
C ILE A 51 11.51 -6.22 -5.36
N ARG A 52 12.15 -6.41 -6.53
CA ARG A 52 11.46 -6.76 -7.77
C ARG A 52 10.85 -8.15 -7.73
N PHE A 53 11.39 -9.05 -6.91
CA PHE A 53 10.77 -10.34 -6.64
C PHE A 53 9.40 -10.15 -5.98
N ILE A 54 9.29 -9.29 -4.96
CA ILE A 54 8.02 -8.97 -4.28
C ILE A 54 7.00 -8.39 -5.27
N GLU A 55 7.43 -7.48 -6.15
CA GLU A 55 6.56 -6.96 -7.21
C GLU A 55 6.06 -8.06 -8.17
N ARG A 56 6.91 -9.03 -8.53
CA ARG A 56 6.51 -10.18 -9.35
C ARG A 56 5.51 -11.07 -8.62
N LEU A 57 5.67 -11.28 -7.31
CA LEU A 57 4.70 -12.02 -6.50
C LEU A 57 3.33 -11.34 -6.54
N MET A 58 3.28 -10.03 -6.31
CA MET A 58 2.01 -9.28 -6.37
C MET A 58 1.37 -9.37 -7.75
N ARG A 59 2.11 -9.10 -8.83
CA ARG A 59 1.57 -9.14 -10.20
C ARG A 59 1.09 -10.54 -10.61
N THR A 60 1.78 -11.58 -10.17
CA THR A 60 1.36 -12.96 -10.46
C THR A 60 0.11 -13.31 -9.67
N GLY A 61 0.06 -12.94 -8.39
CA GLY A 61 -1.12 -13.13 -7.55
C GLY A 61 -2.36 -12.38 -8.06
N ILE A 62 -2.22 -11.14 -8.53
CA ILE A 62 -3.31 -10.38 -9.17
C ILE A 62 -3.88 -11.15 -10.37
N LYS A 63 -3.01 -11.61 -11.28
CA LYS A 63 -3.44 -12.38 -12.45
C LYS A 63 -4.18 -13.67 -12.07
N GLN A 64 -3.69 -14.38 -11.04
CA GLN A 64 -4.34 -15.60 -10.55
C GLN A 64 -5.73 -15.33 -9.96
N ALA A 65 -5.87 -14.25 -9.18
CA ALA A 65 -7.15 -13.85 -8.62
C ALA A 65 -8.18 -13.48 -9.72
N ASP A 66 -7.75 -12.76 -10.75
CA ASP A 66 -8.60 -12.39 -11.89
C ASP A 66 -9.06 -13.62 -12.70
N GLU A 67 -8.16 -14.58 -12.93
CA GLU A 67 -8.45 -15.76 -13.75
C GLU A 67 -9.29 -16.82 -13.01
N GLN A 68 -9.05 -17.02 -11.71
CA GLN A 68 -9.55 -18.21 -11.00
C GLN A 68 -10.68 -17.93 -10.00
N ARG A 69 -11.00 -16.65 -9.67
CA ARG A 69 -12.05 -16.15 -8.73
C ARG A 69 -12.14 -16.83 -7.34
N THR A 70 -11.38 -17.89 -7.10
CA THR A 70 -11.37 -18.80 -5.94
C THR A 70 -9.99 -19.45 -5.75
N GLY A 71 -8.98 -19.02 -6.50
CA GLY A 71 -7.61 -19.54 -6.42
C GLY A 71 -6.95 -19.21 -5.08
N ASP A 72 -5.94 -20.00 -4.70
CA ASP A 72 -5.10 -19.77 -3.53
C ASP A 72 -4.38 -18.41 -3.64
N GLN A 73 -4.67 -17.51 -2.70
CA GLN A 73 -4.12 -16.15 -2.67
C GLN A 73 -2.76 -16.09 -1.95
N ALA A 74 -2.09 -17.24 -1.78
CA ALA A 74 -0.81 -17.36 -1.09
C ALA A 74 0.24 -16.34 -1.57
N LEU A 75 0.34 -16.10 -2.89
CA LEU A 75 1.32 -15.15 -3.43
C LEU A 75 1.07 -13.71 -2.95
N LEU A 76 -0.19 -13.26 -2.99
CA LEU A 76 -0.56 -11.94 -2.49
C LEU A 76 -0.41 -11.85 -0.98
N ASN A 77 -0.87 -12.87 -0.24
CA ASN A 77 -0.72 -12.93 1.21
C ASN A 77 0.74 -12.78 1.64
N ILE A 78 1.65 -13.55 1.03
CA ILE A 78 3.09 -13.49 1.33
C ILE A 78 3.64 -12.11 0.98
N ALA A 79 3.34 -11.60 -0.23
CA ALA A 79 3.88 -10.32 -0.68
C ALA A 79 3.39 -9.16 0.19
N VAL A 80 2.08 -9.05 0.45
CA VAL A 80 1.49 -7.98 1.26
C VAL A 80 1.95 -8.08 2.71
N SER A 81 2.03 -9.28 3.30
CA SER A 81 2.51 -9.45 4.68
C SER A 81 3.97 -9.01 4.84
N VAL A 82 4.84 -9.32 3.88
CA VAL A 82 6.24 -8.86 3.92
C VAL A 82 6.31 -7.34 3.78
N ILE A 83 5.56 -6.75 2.85
CA ILE A 83 5.52 -5.30 2.67
C ILE A 83 4.96 -4.62 3.93
N ASP A 84 3.98 -5.21 4.59
CA ASP A 84 3.38 -4.65 5.82
C ASP A 84 4.38 -4.51 6.96
N VAL A 85 5.22 -5.53 7.16
CA VAL A 85 6.31 -5.46 8.14
C VAL A 85 7.33 -4.40 7.72
N LEU A 86 7.77 -4.41 6.46
CA LEU A 86 8.72 -3.41 5.94
C LEU A 86 8.19 -1.97 6.06
N ALA A 87 6.91 -1.74 5.77
CA ALA A 87 6.25 -0.44 5.87
C ALA A 87 6.09 0.04 7.33
N SER A 88 6.26 -0.84 8.31
CA SER A 88 6.23 -0.49 9.73
C SER A 88 7.53 0.17 10.20
N HIS A 89 8.58 0.18 9.38
CA HIS A 89 9.85 0.87 9.66
C HIS A 89 9.97 2.14 8.80
N ALA A 90 10.00 3.31 9.43
CA ALA A 90 9.96 4.61 8.75
C ALA A 90 11.07 4.82 7.70
N SER A 91 12.29 4.34 7.97
CA SER A 91 13.43 4.41 7.04
C SER A 91 13.21 3.59 5.76
N ILE A 92 12.42 2.52 5.85
CA ILE A 92 12.09 1.64 4.73
C ILE A 92 10.84 2.16 4.03
N ALA A 93 9.79 2.54 4.76
CA ALA A 93 8.53 3.04 4.23
C ALA A 93 8.68 4.26 3.32
N THR A 94 9.66 5.13 3.63
CA THR A 94 9.97 6.34 2.83
C THR A 94 10.92 6.08 1.66
N ASN A 95 11.44 4.85 1.51
CA ASN A 95 12.35 4.51 0.43
C ASN A 95 11.61 4.40 -0.91
N THR A 96 12.19 4.95 -1.99
CA THR A 96 11.59 4.90 -3.34
C THR A 96 11.21 3.49 -3.79
N ARG A 97 12.01 2.47 -3.42
CA ARG A 97 11.71 1.06 -3.73
C ARG A 97 10.37 0.59 -3.14
N MET A 98 9.98 1.13 -1.98
CA MET A 98 8.67 0.90 -1.35
C MET A 98 7.59 1.78 -1.96
N LEU A 99 7.86 3.08 -2.13
CA LEU A 99 6.89 4.03 -2.68
C LEU A 99 6.42 3.63 -4.10
N ASP A 100 7.31 3.08 -4.91
CA ASP A 100 6.95 2.61 -6.25
C ASP A 100 5.95 1.43 -6.23
N ARG A 101 5.75 0.77 -5.08
CA ARG A 101 4.77 -0.32 -4.89
C ARG A 101 3.35 0.15 -4.64
N ILE A 102 3.16 1.43 -4.31
CA ILE A 102 1.84 1.99 -4.02
C ILE A 102 0.81 1.70 -5.13
N PRO A 103 1.08 1.89 -6.44
CA PRO A 103 0.10 1.58 -7.49
C PRO A 103 -0.37 0.12 -7.49
N THR A 104 0.56 -0.81 -7.30
CA THR A 104 0.25 -2.25 -7.26
C THR A 104 -0.55 -2.60 -6.00
N LEU A 105 -0.22 -2.01 -4.85
CA LEU A 105 -0.98 -2.18 -3.60
C LEU A 105 -2.40 -1.61 -3.71
N CYS A 106 -2.58 -0.44 -4.36
CA CYS A 106 -3.90 0.11 -4.66
C CYS A 106 -4.73 -0.83 -5.54
N THR A 107 -4.08 -1.51 -6.50
CA THR A 107 -4.75 -2.55 -7.30
C THR A 107 -5.22 -3.70 -6.41
N VAL A 108 -4.36 -4.23 -5.54
CA VAL A 108 -4.70 -5.34 -4.62
C VAL A 108 -5.82 -4.94 -3.64
N ALA A 109 -5.78 -3.72 -3.11
CA ALA A 109 -6.82 -3.18 -2.23
C ALA A 109 -8.20 -3.15 -2.91
N ALA A 110 -8.24 -2.97 -4.23
CA ALA A 110 -9.47 -2.91 -5.03
C ALA A 110 -10.03 -4.28 -5.46
N MET A 111 -9.35 -5.40 -5.17
CA MET A 111 -9.73 -6.72 -5.69
C MET A 111 -10.81 -7.47 -4.87
N GLU A 112 -11.28 -6.92 -3.75
CA GLU A 112 -12.24 -7.59 -2.83
C GLU A 112 -11.77 -8.97 -2.34
N ILE A 113 -10.47 -9.16 -2.13
CA ILE A 113 -9.91 -10.40 -1.62
C ILE A 113 -9.85 -10.30 -0.09
N ASP A 114 -10.97 -10.56 0.58
CA ASP A 114 -11.19 -10.51 2.04
C ASP A 114 -10.00 -9.95 2.86
N LYS A 115 -9.13 -10.83 3.35
CA LYS A 115 -8.00 -10.47 4.21
C LYS A 115 -6.88 -9.74 3.46
N VAL A 116 -6.58 -10.17 2.23
CA VAL A 116 -5.47 -9.62 1.43
C VAL A 116 -5.72 -8.15 1.08
N SER A 117 -6.93 -7.81 0.65
CA SER A 117 -7.30 -6.43 0.32
C SER A 117 -7.31 -5.54 1.57
N ALA A 118 -7.78 -6.05 2.71
CA ALA A 118 -7.71 -5.34 3.99
C ALA A 118 -6.26 -5.10 4.44
N ASP A 119 -5.40 -6.13 4.34
CA ASP A 119 -3.98 -6.01 4.67
C ASP A 119 -3.30 -5.00 3.73
N ALA A 120 -3.61 -5.00 2.43
CA ALA A 120 -3.08 -4.03 1.48
C ALA A 120 -3.51 -2.59 1.81
N ILE A 121 -4.75 -2.37 2.24
CA ILE A 121 -5.22 -1.07 2.74
C ILE A 121 -4.43 -0.64 3.98
N SER A 122 -4.19 -1.54 4.94
CA SER A 122 -3.35 -1.26 6.11
C SER A 122 -1.94 -0.83 5.70
N VAL A 123 -1.32 -1.53 4.75
CA VAL A 123 -0.01 -1.15 4.19
C VAL A 123 -0.04 0.25 3.58
N LEU A 124 -1.05 0.54 2.75
CA LEU A 124 -1.20 1.85 2.12
C LEU A 124 -1.33 2.95 3.17
N CYS A 125 -2.14 2.76 4.22
CA CYS A 125 -2.23 3.73 5.32
C CYS A 125 -0.88 3.96 6.01
N LYS A 126 -0.10 2.90 6.27
CA LYS A 126 1.25 3.04 6.85
C LYS A 126 2.19 3.84 5.94
N LEU A 127 2.15 3.61 4.63
CA LEU A 127 2.96 4.38 3.67
C LEU A 127 2.51 5.84 3.61
N LEU A 128 1.21 6.09 3.46
CA LEU A 128 0.63 7.43 3.35
C LEU A 128 0.77 8.25 4.64
N ALA A 129 1.06 7.63 5.79
CA ALA A 129 1.43 8.35 7.01
C ALA A 129 2.66 9.26 6.78
N HIS A 130 3.50 8.95 5.80
CA HIS A 130 4.69 9.72 5.45
C HIS A 130 4.45 10.67 4.25
N ASP A 131 4.98 11.89 4.38
CA ASP A 131 4.88 12.94 3.36
C ASP A 131 5.42 12.50 2.00
N ALA A 132 6.50 11.72 1.95
CA ALA A 132 7.08 11.21 0.71
C ALA A 132 6.10 10.34 -0.11
N ALA A 133 5.23 9.58 0.56
CA ALA A 133 4.22 8.78 -0.12
C ALA A 133 3.08 9.64 -0.65
N ILE A 134 2.65 10.64 0.13
CA ILE A 134 1.61 11.60 -0.29
C ILE A 134 2.08 12.40 -1.49
N ASP A 135 3.30 12.92 -1.44
CA ASP A 135 3.94 13.62 -2.55
C ASP A 135 3.91 12.77 -3.83
N ARG A 136 4.37 11.52 -3.73
CA ARG A 136 4.41 10.57 -4.86
C ARG A 136 3.03 10.31 -5.46
N VAL A 137 2.04 10.06 -4.60
CA VAL A 137 0.68 9.69 -5.00
C VAL A 137 -0.10 10.87 -5.56
N LEU A 138 0.13 12.08 -5.05
CA LEU A 138 -0.54 13.27 -5.57
C LEU A 138 0.10 13.78 -6.86
N HIS A 139 1.41 13.58 -7.05
CA HIS A 139 2.04 13.80 -8.35
C HIS A 139 1.49 12.87 -9.45
N ASP A 140 1.09 11.66 -9.08
CA ASP A 140 0.40 10.70 -9.97
C ASP A 140 -0.99 10.37 -9.41
N SER A 141 -1.86 11.38 -9.37
CA SER A 141 -3.21 11.28 -8.78
C SER A 141 -4.10 10.23 -9.47
N SER A 142 -3.70 9.73 -10.64
CA SER A 142 -4.38 8.63 -11.33
C SER A 142 -4.49 7.37 -10.47
N ILE A 143 -3.53 7.15 -9.57
CA ILE A 143 -3.50 6.03 -8.63
C ILE A 143 -4.71 6.07 -7.69
N LEU A 144 -4.97 7.20 -7.03
CA LEU A 144 -6.11 7.32 -6.11
C LEU A 144 -7.44 7.42 -6.87
N ILE A 145 -7.46 8.05 -8.05
CA ILE A 145 -8.66 8.11 -8.89
C ILE A 145 -9.12 6.70 -9.29
N GLN A 146 -8.19 5.78 -9.59
CA GLN A 146 -8.53 4.38 -9.84
C GLN A 146 -9.15 3.71 -8.61
N VAL A 147 -8.65 4.00 -7.40
CA VAL A 147 -9.23 3.48 -6.15
C VAL A 147 -10.65 4.02 -5.92
N VAL A 148 -10.91 5.29 -6.22
CA VAL A 148 -12.25 5.90 -6.16
C VAL A 148 -13.21 5.19 -7.12
N ASP A 149 -12.77 4.93 -8.35
CA ASP A 149 -13.58 4.21 -9.35
C ASP A 149 -13.87 2.77 -8.91
N SER A 150 -12.89 2.08 -8.33
CA SER A 150 -13.07 0.74 -7.76
C SER A 150 -14.05 0.74 -6.59
N ALA A 151 -14.03 1.74 -5.70
CA ALA A 151 -14.99 1.85 -4.60
C ALA A 151 -16.45 1.89 -5.10
N SER A 152 -16.69 2.53 -6.25
CA SER A 152 -18.02 2.63 -6.87
C SER A 152 -18.54 1.31 -7.44
N LYS A 153 -17.63 0.39 -7.75
CA LYS A 153 -17.94 -0.93 -8.31
C LYS A 153 -17.98 -2.02 -7.24
N CYS A 154 -17.59 -1.66 -6.02
CA CYS A 154 -17.31 -2.61 -4.96
C CYS A 154 -18.59 -3.11 -4.28
N SER A 155 -18.63 -4.40 -3.93
CA SER A 155 -19.75 -5.01 -3.19
C SER A 155 -19.88 -4.47 -1.77
N ASP A 156 -18.74 -4.34 -1.06
CA ASP A 156 -18.65 -3.68 0.25
C ASP A 156 -17.56 -2.59 0.22
N PRO A 157 -17.95 -1.33 -0.04
CA PRO A 157 -16.99 -0.25 -0.24
C PRO A 157 -16.37 0.30 1.04
N ARG A 158 -16.78 -0.16 2.24
CA ARG A 158 -16.43 0.49 3.52
C ARG A 158 -14.93 0.59 3.76
N ALA A 159 -14.19 -0.50 3.54
CA ALA A 159 -12.75 -0.51 3.77
C ALA A 159 -12.03 0.45 2.80
N ILE A 160 -12.43 0.44 1.52
CA ILE A 160 -11.87 1.34 0.51
C ILE A 160 -12.25 2.80 0.81
N ALA A 161 -13.47 3.06 1.26
CA ALA A 161 -13.92 4.40 1.61
C ALA A 161 -13.19 4.95 2.85
N GLN A 162 -12.93 4.13 3.85
CA GLN A 162 -12.08 4.49 5.00
C GLN A 162 -10.65 4.82 4.57
N PHE A 163 -10.08 4.06 3.63
CA PHE A 163 -8.79 4.38 3.04
C PHE A 163 -8.82 5.72 2.29
N LEU A 164 -9.87 5.98 1.50
CA LEU A 164 -10.03 7.24 0.78
C LEU A 164 -10.18 8.44 1.73
N ASP A 165 -10.94 8.32 2.81
CA ASP A 165 -11.01 9.33 3.88
C ASP A 165 -9.62 9.61 4.44
N TYR A 166 -8.88 8.57 4.85
CA TYR A 166 -7.51 8.73 5.35
C TYR A 166 -6.59 9.42 4.33
N ALA A 167 -6.59 8.97 3.08
CA ALA A 167 -5.73 9.50 2.02
C ALA A 167 -6.07 10.97 1.69
N LEU A 168 -7.35 11.31 1.61
CA LEU A 168 -7.81 12.68 1.32
C LEU A 168 -7.48 13.64 2.45
N ASN A 169 -7.71 13.23 3.70
CA ASN A 169 -7.35 14.02 4.89
C ASN A 169 -5.84 14.26 4.97
N ARG A 170 -5.06 13.20 4.74
CA ARG A 170 -3.60 13.29 4.78
C ARG A 170 -3.05 14.16 3.64
N GLY A 171 -3.66 14.08 2.46
CA GLY A 171 -3.37 14.96 1.32
C GLY A 171 -3.71 16.43 1.61
N SER A 172 -4.87 16.69 2.23
CA SER A 172 -5.26 18.03 2.66
C SER A 172 -4.22 18.63 3.61
N HIS A 173 -3.83 17.89 4.64
CA HIS A 173 -2.79 18.32 5.58
C HIS A 173 -1.44 18.58 4.88
N TYR A 174 -1.04 17.71 3.95
CA TYR A 174 0.22 17.88 3.21
C TYR A 174 0.25 19.19 2.42
N ILE A 175 -0.84 19.52 1.72
CA ILE A 175 -0.95 20.73 0.90
C ILE A 175 -0.92 22.00 1.74
N HIS A 176 -1.61 21.99 2.89
CA HIS A 176 -1.59 23.11 3.83
C HIS A 176 -0.18 23.37 4.38
N THR A 177 0.62 22.32 4.54
CA THR A 177 1.98 22.43 5.10
C THR A 177 3.03 22.77 4.05
N HIS A 178 2.95 22.23 2.83
CA HIS A 178 4.02 22.31 1.82
C HIS A 178 3.78 23.37 0.73
N HIS A 179 2.53 23.79 0.52
CA HIS A 179 2.14 24.80 -0.49
C HIS A 179 2.60 24.51 -1.94
N ASP A 180 2.76 23.23 -2.31
CA ASP A 180 3.11 22.84 -3.68
C ASP A 180 1.88 22.84 -4.61
N THR A 181 1.92 23.68 -5.63
CA THR A 181 0.82 23.85 -6.62
C THR A 181 0.60 22.65 -7.54
N ALA A 182 1.63 21.84 -7.82
CA ALA A 182 1.48 20.62 -8.63
C ALA A 182 0.75 19.54 -7.82
N VAL A 183 1.19 19.34 -6.58
CA VAL A 183 0.57 18.41 -5.64
C VAL A 183 -0.87 18.84 -5.29
N ALA A 184 -1.11 20.13 -5.09
CA ALA A 184 -2.44 20.66 -4.86
C ALA A 184 -3.41 20.37 -6.01
N ARG A 185 -2.94 20.45 -7.27
CA ARG A 185 -3.73 20.06 -8.45
C ARG A 185 -4.04 18.57 -8.47
N GLY A 186 -3.06 17.74 -8.12
CA GLY A 186 -3.25 16.30 -7.99
C GLY A 186 -4.33 15.95 -6.98
N TRP A 187 -4.25 16.51 -5.78
CA TRP A 187 -5.27 16.32 -4.74
C TRP A 187 -6.65 16.84 -5.14
N ALA A 188 -6.73 18.04 -5.73
CA ALA A 188 -7.99 18.58 -6.23
C ALA A 188 -8.63 17.65 -7.27
N ALA A 189 -7.83 16.98 -8.11
CA ALA A 189 -8.32 15.98 -9.06
C ALA A 189 -8.89 14.73 -8.36
N VAL A 190 -8.25 14.25 -7.28
CA VAL A 190 -8.79 13.14 -6.47
C VAL A 190 -10.09 13.56 -5.79
N VAL A 191 -10.14 14.74 -5.16
CA VAL A 191 -11.35 15.29 -4.53
C VAL A 191 -12.50 15.41 -5.53
N ALA A 192 -12.22 15.94 -6.73
CA ALA A 192 -13.22 16.05 -7.80
C ALA A 192 -13.76 14.68 -8.22
N SER A 193 -12.87 13.69 -8.40
CA SER A 193 -13.27 12.31 -8.71
C SER A 193 -14.12 11.70 -7.59
N THR A 194 -13.78 11.94 -6.33
CA THR A 194 -14.55 11.46 -5.18
C THR A 194 -15.92 12.14 -5.10
N ALA A 195 -16.00 13.43 -5.37
CA ALA A 195 -17.26 14.17 -5.44
C ALA A 195 -18.17 13.66 -6.57
N GLU A 196 -17.60 13.33 -7.73
CA GLU A 196 -18.32 12.72 -8.84
C GLU A 196 -18.86 11.32 -8.48
N ALA A 197 -18.06 10.49 -7.81
CA ALA A 197 -18.49 9.19 -7.29
C ALA A 197 -19.61 9.33 -6.24
N PHE A 198 -19.51 10.32 -5.36
CA PHE A 198 -20.55 10.65 -4.38
C PHE A 198 -21.88 11.05 -5.05
N ASP A 199 -21.82 11.91 -6.07
CA ASP A 199 -23.02 12.40 -6.78
C ASP A 199 -23.76 11.24 -7.45
N LYS A 200 -23.01 10.37 -8.15
CA LYS A 200 -23.54 9.20 -8.86
C LYS A 200 -23.97 8.05 -7.95
N SER A 201 -23.49 8.00 -6.70
CA SER A 201 -23.80 6.91 -5.79
C SER A 201 -25.18 7.06 -5.14
N HIS A 202 -25.91 5.95 -5.11
CA HIS A 202 -27.18 5.76 -4.39
C HIS A 202 -27.08 4.66 -3.32
N THR A 203 -25.86 4.26 -2.94
CA THR A 203 -25.59 3.15 -2.01
C THR A 203 -24.95 3.64 -0.71
N VAL A 204 -24.53 2.71 0.16
CA VAL A 204 -23.76 3.01 1.39
C VAL A 204 -22.52 3.86 1.11
N LEU A 205 -21.88 3.67 -0.05
CA LEU A 205 -20.72 4.47 -0.47
C LEU A 205 -21.00 5.98 -0.40
N LYS A 206 -22.21 6.43 -0.74
CA LYS A 206 -22.57 7.85 -0.68
C LYS A 206 -22.37 8.44 0.72
N PHE A 207 -22.73 7.69 1.76
CA PHE A 207 -22.62 8.11 3.16
C PHE A 207 -21.18 8.06 3.67
N GLU A 208 -20.36 7.13 3.17
CA GLU A 208 -18.94 7.09 3.50
C GLU A 208 -18.18 8.24 2.82
N LEU A 209 -18.48 8.51 1.54
CA LEU A 209 -17.79 9.55 0.78
C LEU A 209 -18.14 10.98 1.23
N ILE A 210 -19.36 11.24 1.73
CA ILE A 210 -19.68 12.57 2.27
C ILE A 210 -18.85 12.90 3.50
N ALA A 211 -18.61 11.93 4.38
CA ALA A 211 -17.72 12.11 5.54
C ALA A 211 -16.28 12.38 5.07
N ALA A 212 -15.79 11.57 4.12
CA ALA A 212 -14.45 11.75 3.54
C ALA A 212 -14.26 13.13 2.90
N LEU A 213 -15.23 13.60 2.12
CA LEU A 213 -15.17 14.91 1.47
C LEU A 213 -15.26 16.06 2.48
N ALA A 214 -16.13 15.94 3.50
CA ALA A 214 -16.26 16.95 4.54
C ALA A 214 -14.94 17.12 5.31
N ASN A 215 -14.36 16.01 5.78
CA ASN A 215 -13.11 16.03 6.54
C ASN A 215 -11.93 16.57 5.70
N ALA A 216 -11.89 16.24 4.40
CA ALA A 216 -10.79 16.67 3.54
C ALA A 216 -10.83 18.17 3.22
N LEU A 217 -12.03 18.74 3.08
CA LEU A 217 -12.26 20.14 2.71
C LEU A 217 -12.25 21.10 3.90
N GLU A 218 -12.54 20.61 5.11
CA GLU A 218 -12.41 21.36 6.35
C GLU A 218 -11.17 20.85 7.11
N PRO A 219 -9.99 21.47 6.92
CA PRO A 219 -8.81 21.05 7.67
C PRO A 219 -9.09 21.30 9.15
N ILE A 220 -9.07 20.24 9.95
CA ILE A 220 -8.99 20.40 11.41
C ILE A 220 -7.65 21.09 11.66
N THR A 221 -7.74 22.38 12.01
CA THR A 221 -6.65 23.22 12.50
C THR A 221 -5.99 22.63 13.74
#